data_AF-A0A1H6WBB3-F1
#
_entry.id   AF-A0A1H6WBB3-F1
#
_cell.length_a   1.000
_cell.length_b   1.000
_cell.length_c   1.000
_cell.angle_alpha   90.00
_cell.angle_beta   90.00
_cell.angle_gamma   90.00
#
_symmetry.space_group_name_H-M   'P 1'
#
loop_
_entity.id
_entity.type
_entity.pdbx_description
1 polymer ?
#
loop_
_entity_poly.entity_id
_entity_poly.type
_entity_poly.pdbx_seq_one_letter_code
_entity_poly.pdbx_strand_id
1 'polypeptide(L)' 'MPEFDFKRFHIRSMNATDEERAAINQELKDLYASLPEEDKADFNEQLQTFLVKEVARVKSDYDSIRGLNSPN' A
#
# COMPACT_ATOMS: atom_id res chain seq x y z
N MET A 1 -13.12 2.63 -14.95
CA MET A 1 -12.44 2.02 -13.81
C MET A 1 -12.39 3.03 -12.68
N PRO A 2 -12.94 2.71 -11.49
CA PRO A 2 -12.72 3.50 -10.30
C PRO A 2 -11.22 3.50 -9.93
N GLU A 3 -10.67 4.69 -9.69
CA GLU A 3 -9.28 4.83 -9.22
C GLU A 3 -9.28 4.84 -7.70
N PHE A 4 -8.61 3.86 -7.10
CA PHE A 4 -8.56 3.71 -5.64
C PHE A 4 -7.31 4.39 -5.08
N ASP A 5 -7.53 5.32 -4.15
CA ASP A 5 -6.47 6.19 -3.61
C ASP A 5 -5.69 5.50 -2.47
N PHE A 6 -5.09 4.34 -2.77
CA PHE A 6 -4.33 3.51 -1.80
C PHE A 6 -3.18 4.29 -1.14
N LYS A 7 -2.63 5.28 -1.84
CA LYS A 7 -1.61 6.18 -1.33
C LYS A 7 -2.07 6.94 -0.09
N ARG A 8 -3.33 7.38 -0.06
CA ARG A 8 -3.90 8.08 1.11
C ARG A 8 -3.95 7.17 2.33
N PHE A 9 -4.40 5.92 2.15
CA PHE A 9 -4.42 4.93 3.23
C PHE A 9 -3.01 4.58 3.70
N HIS A 10 -2.06 4.43 2.77
CA HIS A 10 -0.66 4.14 3.10
C HIS A 10 -0.01 5.26 3.92
N ILE A 11 -0.11 6.52 3.49
CA ILE A 11 0.46 7.67 4.20
C ILE A 11 -0.15 7.83 5.60
N ARG A 12 -1.48 7.63 5.72
CA ARG A 12 -2.16 7.65 7.01
C ARG A 12 -1.66 6.51 7.91
N SER A 13 -1.49 5.30 7.35
CA SER A 13 -0.99 4.14 8.10
C SER A 13 0.47 4.27 8.56
N MET A 14 1.32 5.01 7.82
CA MET A 14 2.72 5.23 8.19
C MET A 14 2.87 6.02 9.50
N ASN A 15 2.01 7.01 9.74
CA ASN A 15 2.05 7.85 10.93
C ASN A 15 1.05 7.41 12.03
N ALA A 16 0.24 6.39 11.74
CA ALA A 16 -0.79 5.88 12.62
C ALA A 16 -0.25 4.89 13.65
N THR A 17 -0.85 4.92 14.85
CA THR A 17 -0.72 3.89 15.88
C THR A 17 -1.31 2.55 15.42
N ASP A 18 -1.03 1.45 16.14
CA ASP A 18 -1.57 0.12 15.77
C ASP A 18 -3.10 0.07 15.77
N GLU A 19 -3.76 0.80 16.67
CA GLU A 19 -5.22 0.94 16.73
C GLU A 19 -5.76 1.70 15.51
N GLU A 20 -5.11 2.79 15.11
CA GLU A 20 -5.48 3.57 13.93
C GLU A 20 -5.20 2.80 12.64
N ARG A 21 -4.13 1.99 12.58
CA ARG A 21 -3.87 1.07 11.47
C ARG A 21 -4.95 0.01 11.36
N ALA A 22 -5.43 -0.53 12.49
CA ALA A 22 -6.54 -1.46 12.49
C ALA A 22 -7.82 -0.80 11.95
N ALA A 23 -8.11 0.44 12.34
CA ALA A 23 -9.23 1.21 11.81
C ALA A 23 -9.10 1.47 10.29
N ILE A 24 -7.91 1.86 9.82
CA ILE A 24 -7.63 2.07 8.39
C ILE A 24 -7.81 0.77 7.59
N ASN A 25 -7.35 -0.36 8.12
CA ASN A 25 -7.56 -1.67 7.50
C ASN A 25 -9.04 -2.05 7.47
N GLN A 26 -9.82 -1.66 8.48
CA GLN A 26 -11.26 -1.86 8.48
C GLN A 26 -11.95 -0.98 7.42
N GLU A 27 -11.59 0.31 7.32
CA GLU A 27 -12.08 1.21 6.26
C GLU A 27 -11.82 0.64 4.85
N LEU A 28 -10.63 0.06 4.63
CA LEU A 28 -10.27 -0.60 3.36
C LEU A 28 -11.13 -1.84 3.08
N LYS A 29 -11.40 -2.67 4.10
CA LYS A 29 -12.27 -3.85 3.97
C LYS A 29 -13.72 -3.46 3.71
N ASP A 30 -14.20 -2.41 4.38
CA ASP A 30 -15.56 -1.92 4.22
C ASP A 30 -15.74 -1.31 2.82
N LEU A 31 -14.73 -0.57 2.33
CA LEU A 31 -14.69 -0.10 0.93
C LEU A 31 -14.77 -1.29 -0.03
N TYR A 32 -13.93 -2.31 0.15
CA TYR A 32 -13.96 -3.52 -0.67
C TYR A 32 -15.31 -4.25 -0.62
N ALA A 33 -15.94 -4.32 0.56
CA ALA A 33 -17.24 -4.94 0.73
C ALA A 33 -18.37 -4.15 0.06
N SER A 34 -18.26 -2.81 -0.01
CA SER A 34 -19.22 -1.93 -0.67
C SER A 34 -19.15 -1.98 -2.21
N LEU A 35 -18.05 -2.47 -2.76
CA LEU A 35 -17.85 -2.55 -4.21
C LEU A 35 -18.65 -3.71 -4.83
N PRO A 36 -19.18 -3.54 -6.06
CA PRO A 36 -19.72 -4.65 -6.84
C PRO A 36 -18.60 -5.60 -7.28
N GLU A 37 -18.94 -6.86 -7.58
CA GLU A 37 -17.96 -7.90 -7.92
C GLU A 37 -17.04 -7.54 -9.10
N GLU A 38 -17.56 -6.81 -10.09
CA GLU A 38 -16.79 -6.31 -11.22
C GLU A 38 -15.67 -5.35 -10.79
N ASP A 39 -15.95 -4.45 -9.85
CA ASP A 39 -14.97 -3.48 -9.34
C ASP A 39 -14.01 -4.09 -8.30
N LYS A 40 -14.38 -5.21 -7.68
CA LYS A 40 -13.49 -5.94 -6.74
C LYS A 40 -12.27 -6.51 -7.46
N ALA A 41 -12.41 -6.92 -8.72
CA ALA A 41 -11.30 -7.38 -9.53
C ALA A 41 -10.29 -6.25 -9.78
N ASP A 42 -10.80 -5.08 -10.23
CA ASP A 42 -10.00 -3.88 -10.46
C ASP A 42 -9.34 -3.38 -9.16
N PHE A 43 -10.07 -3.42 -8.04
CA PHE A 43 -9.54 -3.06 -6.72
C PHE A 43 -8.35 -3.95 -6.33
N ASN A 44 -8.49 -5.27 -6.50
CA ASN A 44 -7.44 -6.23 -6.16
C ASN A 44 -6.20 -6.05 -7.03
N GLU A 45 -6.38 -5.81 -8.33
CA GLU A 45 -5.27 -5.56 -9.27
C GLU A 45 -4.53 -4.26 -8.93
N GLN A 46 -5.28 -3.18 -8.67
CA GLN A 46 -4.68 -1.90 -8.29
C GLN A 46 -3.99 -1.98 -6.92
N LEU A 47 -4.56 -2.70 -5.94
CA LEU A 47 -3.96 -2.91 -4.63
C LEU A 47 -2.65 -3.71 -4.73
N GLN A 48 -2.64 -4.82 -5.49
CA GLN A 48 -1.42 -5.57 -5.72
C GLN A 48 -0.35 -4.73 -6.41
N THR A 49 -0.73 -3.97 -7.44
CA THR A 49 0.18 -3.06 -8.14
C THR A 49 0.77 -2.02 -7.19
N PHE A 50 -0.05 -1.45 -6.32
CA PHE A 50 0.38 -0.50 -5.31
C PHE A 50 1.35 -1.13 -4.31
N LEU A 51 1.02 -2.29 -3.74
CA LEU A 51 1.88 -3.01 -2.80
C LEU A 51 3.22 -3.39 -3.43
N VAL A 52 3.23 -3.89 -4.67
CA VAL A 52 4.47 -4.22 -5.39
C VAL A 52 5.33 -2.96 -5.60
N LYS A 53 4.74 -1.82 -5.98
CA LYS A 53 5.47 -0.56 -6.16
C LYS A 53 6.05 -0.03 -4.85
N GLU A 54 5.29 -0.06 -3.76
CA GLU A 54 5.76 0.42 -2.47
C GLU A 54 6.80 -0.54 -1.84
N VAL A 55 6.63 -1.86 -1.95
CA VAL A 55 7.64 -2.85 -1.53
C VAL A 55 8.93 -2.73 -2.37
N ALA A 56 8.80 -2.50 -3.68
CA ALA A 56 9.95 -2.27 -4.56
C ALA A 56 10.72 -1.00 -4.18
N ARG A 57 10.02 0.08 -3.78
CA ARG A 57 10.65 1.28 -3.22
C ARG A 57 11.42 0.99 -1.93
N VAL A 58 10.79 0.30 -0.98
CA VAL A 58 11.46 -0.07 0.29
C VAL A 58 12.71 -0.91 0.04
N LYS A 59 12.67 -1.85 -0.91
CA LYS A 59 13.84 -2.66 -1.28
C LYS A 59 14.93 -1.81 -1.94
N SER A 60 14.55 -0.90 -2.86
CA SER A 60 15.46 0.03 -3.53
C SER A 60 16.16 0.97 -2.55
N ASP A 61 15.43 1.48 -1.56
CA ASP A 61 16.00 2.35 -0.51
C ASP A 61 16.96 1.57 0.40
N TYR A 62 16.64 0.31 0.71
CA TYR A 62 17.50 -0.57 1.52
C TYR A 62 18.80 -0.97 0.77
N ASP A 63 18.71 -1.27 -0.52
CA ASP A 63 19.88 -1.55 -1.37
C ASP A 63 20.72 -0.28 -1.60
N SER A 64 20.11 0.90 -1.70
CA SER A 64 20.83 2.18 -1.86
C SER A 64 21.65 2.56 -0.61
N ILE A 65 21.14 2.24 0.58
CA ILE A 65 21.87 2.48 1.85
C ILE A 65 23.00 1.45 2.04
N ARG A 66 22.85 0.21 1.55
CA ARG A 66 23.93 -0.80 1.58
C ARG A 66 24.98 -0.60 0.47
N GLY A 67 24.62 -0.01 -0.66
CA GLY A 67 25.54 0.29 -1.77
C GLY A 67 26.58 1.38 -1.48
N LEU A 68 26.38 2.20 -0.44
CA LEU A 68 27.33 3.24 -0.02
C LEU A 68 28.41 2.76 0.97
N ASN A 69 28.38 1.49 1.40
CA ASN A 69 29.31 0.94 2.40
C ASN A 69 30.21 -0.19 1.87
N SER A 70 30.30 -0.37 0.55
CA SER A 70 31.38 -1.18 -0.04
C SER A 70 32.45 -0.24 -0.62
N PRO A 71 33.54 0.04 0.14
CA PRO A 71 34.74 0.58 -0.46
C PRO A 71 35.31 -0.51 -1.39
N ASN A 72 35.52 -0.16 -2.64
CA ASN A 72 36.39 -0.91 -3.53
C ASN A 72 37.56 -0.02 -3.93
#